data_AF-A0A938E0L3-F1
#
_entry.id   AF-A0A938E0L3-F1
#
_cell.length_a   1.000
_cell.length_b   1.000
_cell.length_c   1.000
_cell.angle_alpha   90.00
_cell.angle_beta   90.00
_cell.angle_gamma   90.00
#
_symmetry.space_group_name_H-M   'P 1'
#
loop_
_entity.id
_entity.type
_entity.pdbx_description
1 polymer ?
#
loop_
_entity_poly.entity_id
_entity_poly.type
_entity_poly.pdbx_seq_one_letter_code
_entity_poly.pdbx_strand_id
1 'polypeptide(L)'
;MVWVVAFLVVGVVLAIAAAFVFREAARMREEPPLAVFDPDDAYRWVVEHLDALVAATLTPDDVRRILDVELEFFRRRGVSRNGSGNEPDTPVVFDVAEVTGYIGTRCAETGEAYLPEQVEAVVDCQLSYLRFIGALGRPGDDPGESPA
;
A
#
# COMPACT_ATOMS: atom_id res chain seq x y z
N MET A 1 -0.66 -50.76 -33.87
CA MET A 1 -0.92 -50.79 -32.41
C MET A 1 0.23 -50.21 -31.61
N VAL A 2 1.47 -50.69 -31.78
CA VAL A 2 2.67 -50.17 -31.06
C VAL A 2 2.87 -48.65 -31.22
N TRP A 3 2.75 -48.12 -32.43
CA TRP A 3 2.87 -46.68 -32.67
C TRP A 3 1.80 -45.83 -31.96
N VAL A 4 0.57 -46.34 -31.93
CA VAL A 4 -0.55 -45.66 -31.23
C VAL A 4 -0.28 -45.60 -29.74
N VAL A 5 0.22 -46.69 -29.16
CA VAL A 5 0.61 -46.75 -27.74
C VAL A 5 1.77 -45.79 -27.46
N ALA A 6 2.79 -45.75 -28.33
CA ALA A 6 3.93 -44.84 -28.17
C ALA A 6 3.51 -43.35 -28.17
N PHE A 7 2.66 -42.95 -29.12
CA PHE A 7 2.14 -41.58 -29.17
C PHE A 7 1.27 -41.23 -27.95
N LEU A 8 0.49 -42.19 -27.46
CA LEU A 8 -0.33 -41.99 -26.26
C LEU A 8 0.54 -41.76 -25.03
N VAL A 9 1.59 -42.57 -24.84
CA VAL A 9 2.54 -42.40 -23.72
C VAL A 9 3.24 -41.04 -23.78
N VAL A 10 3.73 -40.64 -24.96
CA VAL A 10 4.37 -39.34 -25.14
C VAL A 10 3.38 -38.19 -24.85
N GLY A 11 2.14 -38.31 -25.34
CA GLY A 11 1.09 -37.33 -25.10
C GLY A 11 0.76 -37.17 -23.61
N VAL A 12 0.66 -38.28 -22.87
CA VAL A 12 0.42 -38.27 -21.42
C VAL A 12 1.59 -37.64 -20.67
N VAL A 13 2.83 -37.97 -21.02
CA VAL A 13 4.02 -37.37 -20.40
C VAL A 13 4.06 -35.86 -20.63
N LEU A 14 3.80 -35.42 -21.87
CA LEU A 14 3.74 -33.99 -22.20
C LEU A 14 2.60 -33.28 -21.48
N ALA A 15 1.43 -33.90 -21.35
CA ALA A 15 0.30 -33.33 -20.64
C ALA A 15 0.58 -33.16 -19.14
N ILE A 16 1.21 -34.15 -18.51
CA ILE A 16 1.64 -34.07 -17.10
C ILE A 16 2.67 -32.95 -16.94
N ALA A 17 3.71 -32.90 -17.79
CA ALA A 17 4.72 -31.85 -17.74
C ALA A 17 4.11 -30.45 -17.91
N ALA A 18 3.21 -30.28 -18.87
CA ALA A 18 2.49 -29.02 -19.08
C ALA A 18 1.66 -28.64 -17.84
N ALA A 19 0.93 -29.59 -17.25
CA ALA A 19 0.14 -29.34 -16.05
C ALA A 19 1.01 -28.85 -14.88
N PHE A 20 2.20 -29.41 -14.68
CA PHE A 20 3.14 -28.94 -13.66
C PHE A 20 3.63 -27.51 -13.94
N VAL A 21 3.99 -27.20 -15.19
CA VAL A 21 4.42 -25.84 -15.58
C VAL A 21 3.28 -24.84 -15.41
N PHE A 22 2.05 -25.19 -15.83
CA PHE A 22 0.89 -24.32 -15.65
C PHE A 22 0.55 -24.09 -14.18
N ARG A 23 0.64 -25.14 -13.34
CA ARG A 23 0.40 -25.04 -11.91
C ARG A 23 1.43 -24.14 -11.24
N GLU A 24 2.70 -24.25 -11.61
CA GLU A 24 3.76 -23.42 -11.03
C GLU A 24 3.75 -21.98 -11.59
N ALA A 25 3.42 -21.81 -12.87
CA ALA A 25 3.25 -20.48 -13.47
C ALA A 25 2.02 -19.75 -12.94
N ALA A 26 0.99 -20.47 -12.50
CA ALA A 26 -0.15 -19.89 -11.77
C ALA A 26 0.29 -19.40 -10.38
N ARG A 27 1.11 -20.20 -9.67
CA ARG A 27 1.68 -19.81 -8.36
C ARG A 27 2.61 -18.60 -8.47
N MET A 28 3.42 -18.49 -9.52
CA MET A 28 4.29 -17.32 -9.74
C MET A 28 3.53 -16.02 -10.08
N ARG A 29 2.24 -16.09 -10.40
CA ARG A 29 1.39 -14.89 -10.56
C ARG A 29 0.83 -14.38 -9.23
N GLU A 30 1.10 -15.08 -8.13
CA GLU A 30 0.62 -14.74 -6.79
C GLU A 30 1.61 -13.91 -5.97
N GLU A 31 2.75 -13.46 -6.53
CA GLU A 31 3.49 -12.37 -5.91
C GLU A 31 2.77 -11.06 -6.28
N PRO A 32 1.95 -10.48 -5.37
CA PRO A 32 1.34 -9.18 -5.64
C PRO A 32 2.45 -8.19 -5.98
N PRO A 33 2.25 -7.35 -7.02
CA PRO A 33 3.21 -6.30 -7.33
C PRO A 33 3.45 -5.48 -6.05
N LEU A 34 4.72 -5.23 -5.71
CA LEU A 34 5.07 -4.39 -4.56
C LEU A 34 4.20 -3.13 -4.60
N ALA A 35 3.52 -2.82 -3.50
CA ALA A 35 2.71 -1.62 -3.39
C ALA A 35 3.61 -0.39 -3.55
N VAL A 36 3.66 0.19 -4.75
CA VAL A 36 4.43 1.41 -5.02
C VAL A 36 3.58 2.59 -4.63
N PHE A 37 4.07 3.36 -3.66
CA PHE A 37 3.45 4.62 -3.29
C PHE A 37 3.72 5.69 -4.35
N ASP A 38 2.67 6.30 -4.87
CA ASP A 38 2.72 7.46 -5.77
C ASP A 38 2.05 8.67 -5.10
N PRO A 39 2.78 9.78 -4.85
CA PRO A 39 2.22 10.99 -4.24
C PRO A 39 1.06 11.64 -5.01
N ASP A 40 1.08 11.58 -6.35
CA ASP A 40 0.04 12.18 -7.19
C ASP A 40 -1.24 11.35 -7.16
N ASP A 41 -1.12 10.02 -7.12
CA ASP A 41 -2.26 9.11 -6.96
C ASP A 41 -2.85 9.21 -5.55
N ALA A 42 -2.01 9.31 -4.51
CA ALA A 42 -2.45 9.60 -3.15
C ALA A 42 -3.26 10.90 -3.07
N TYR A 43 -2.74 11.99 -3.65
CA TYR A 43 -3.46 13.26 -3.70
C TYR A 43 -4.81 13.12 -4.40
N ARG A 44 -4.85 12.46 -5.56
CA ARG A 44 -6.09 12.22 -6.31
C ARG A 44 -7.09 11.42 -5.50
N TRP A 45 -6.63 10.36 -4.83
CA TRP A 45 -7.47 9.54 -3.97
C TRP A 45 -8.09 10.37 -2.85
N VAL A 46 -7.29 11.19 -2.16
CA VAL A 46 -7.78 12.05 -1.09
C VAL A 46 -8.81 13.05 -1.60
N VAL A 47 -8.55 13.71 -2.72
CA VAL A 47 -9.53 14.65 -3.31
C VAL A 47 -10.84 13.96 -3.67
N GLU A 48 -10.80 12.70 -4.10
CA GLU A 48 -11.99 11.93 -4.49
C GLU A 48 -12.76 11.36 -3.29
N HIS A 49 -12.10 11.07 -2.17
CA HIS A 49 -12.67 10.31 -1.05
C HIS A 49 -12.73 11.06 0.28
N LEU A 50 -12.20 12.27 0.36
CA LEU A 50 -12.27 13.09 1.57
C LEU A 50 -13.73 13.46 1.88
N ASP A 51 -14.05 13.49 3.17
CA ASP A 51 -15.38 13.91 3.63
C ASP A 51 -15.73 15.31 3.11
N ALA A 52 -16.94 15.47 2.60
CA ALA A 52 -17.36 16.69 1.92
C ALA A 52 -17.36 17.93 2.83
N LEU A 53 -17.60 17.77 4.14
CA LEU A 53 -17.57 18.89 5.09
C LEU A 53 -16.12 19.34 5.31
N VAL A 54 -15.19 18.40 5.43
CA VAL A 54 -13.76 18.73 5.57
C VAL A 54 -13.20 19.29 4.26
N ALA A 55 -13.52 18.67 3.12
CA ALA A 55 -13.07 19.12 1.80
C ALA A 55 -13.52 20.56 1.49
N ALA A 56 -14.71 20.98 1.97
CA ALA A 56 -15.18 22.35 1.83
C ALA A 56 -14.34 23.39 2.62
N THR A 57 -13.52 22.94 3.58
CA THR A 57 -12.70 23.81 4.44
C THR A 57 -11.22 23.85 4.05
N LEU A 58 -10.79 23.00 3.10
CA LEU A 58 -9.40 22.88 2.67
C LEU A 58 -9.26 23.26 1.20
N THR A 59 -8.19 23.98 0.86
CA THR A 59 -7.81 24.17 -0.53
C THR A 59 -7.04 22.95 -1.07
N PRO A 60 -6.96 22.78 -2.40
CA PRO A 60 -6.12 21.76 -3.02
C PRO A 60 -4.66 21.79 -2.54
N ASP A 61 -4.12 22.98 -2.30
CA ASP A 61 -2.73 23.14 -1.84
C ASP A 61 -2.57 22.80 -0.36
N ASP A 62 -3.62 22.97 0.44
CA ASP A 62 -3.61 22.55 1.85
C ASP A 62 -3.52 21.03 1.97
N VAL A 63 -4.29 20.31 1.14
CA VAL A 63 -4.25 18.84 1.07
C VAL A 63 -2.84 18.38 0.67
N ARG A 64 -2.23 18.98 -0.36
CA ARG A 64 -0.85 18.66 -0.76
C ARG A 64 0.13 18.89 0.38
N ARG A 65 0.02 20.04 1.06
CA ARG A 65 0.90 20.38 2.19
C ARG A 65 0.78 19.35 3.31
N ILE A 66 -0.43 18.93 3.66
CA ILE A 66 -0.65 17.91 4.69
C ILE A 66 0.02 16.58 4.28
N LEU A 67 -0.21 16.12 3.05
CA LEU A 67 0.38 14.88 2.53
C LEU A 67 1.92 14.93 2.46
N ASP A 68 2.50 16.06 2.07
CA ASP A 68 3.95 16.23 2.01
C ASP A 68 4.60 16.14 3.40
N VAL A 69 3.94 16.73 4.42
CA VAL A 69 4.41 16.68 5.81
C VAL A 69 4.21 15.27 6.39
N GLU A 70 3.15 14.57 6.02
CA GLU A 70 2.97 13.16 6.36
C GLU A 70 4.10 12.28 5.78
N LEU A 71 4.47 12.50 4.52
CA LEU A 71 5.61 11.81 3.90
C LEU A 71 6.95 12.19 4.55
N GLU A 72 7.10 13.42 5.03
CA GLU A 72 8.24 13.81 5.87
C GLU A 72 8.27 12.99 7.16
N PHE A 73 7.13 12.83 7.84
CA PHE A 73 7.01 12.01 9.05
C PHE A 73 7.40 10.55 8.77
N PHE A 74 6.87 9.95 7.71
CA PHE A 74 7.19 8.58 7.32
C PHE A 74 8.67 8.37 6.99
N ARG A 75 9.30 9.33 6.30
CA ARG A 75 10.75 9.30 6.06
C ARG A 75 11.54 9.37 7.35
N ARG A 76 11.15 10.23 8.30
CA ARG A 76 11.81 10.35 9.61
C ARG A 76 11.69 9.09 10.45
N ARG A 77 10.53 8.42 10.40
CA ARG A 77 10.30 7.13 11.07
C ARG A 77 10.93 5.93 10.36
N GLY A 78 11.49 6.13 9.17
CA GLY A 78 12.13 5.07 8.39
C GLY A 78 11.14 4.07 7.78
N VAL A 79 9.85 4.42 7.68
CA VAL A 79 8.82 3.53 7.13
C VAL A 79 8.68 3.62 5.61
N SER A 80 9.23 4.66 4.98
CA SER A 80 9.30 4.73 3.50
C SER A 80 10.64 4.18 3.00
N ARG A 81 10.60 3.17 2.12
CA ARG A 81 11.78 2.67 1.41
C ARG A 81 11.59 2.87 -0.10
N ASN A 82 12.59 3.43 -0.77
CA ASN A 82 12.55 3.63 -2.22
C ASN A 82 12.84 2.30 -2.95
N GLY A 83 11.87 1.39 -2.98
CA GLY A 83 11.77 0.25 -3.90
C GLY A 83 12.88 -0.82 -3.92
N SER A 84 13.96 -0.66 -3.15
CA SER A 84 15.18 -1.46 -3.31
C SER A 84 15.60 -2.25 -2.07
N GLY A 85 14.67 -2.67 -1.22
CA GLY A 85 15.06 -3.50 -0.09
C GLY A 85 13.96 -4.41 0.41
N ASN A 86 14.40 -5.53 0.99
CA ASN A 86 13.57 -6.56 1.61
C ASN A 86 12.48 -5.94 2.48
N GLU A 87 11.30 -6.58 2.48
CA GLU A 87 10.24 -6.41 3.50
C GLU A 87 10.91 -6.21 4.87
N PRO A 88 10.53 -5.19 5.66
CA PRO A 88 11.09 -5.07 7.00
C PRO A 88 10.78 -6.34 7.80
N ASP A 89 11.80 -6.89 8.49
CA ASP A 89 11.66 -8.08 9.35
C ASP A 89 10.64 -7.86 10.50
N THR A 90 10.22 -6.60 10.73
CA THR A 90 9.20 -6.24 11.72
C THR A 90 8.23 -5.22 11.15
N PRO A 91 6.91 -5.45 11.26
CA PRO A 91 5.91 -4.46 10.92
C PRO A 91 6.08 -3.18 11.73
N VAL A 92 6.01 -2.04 11.05
CA VAL A 92 6.09 -0.75 11.72
C VAL A 92 4.69 -0.28 12.08
N VAL A 93 4.45 -0.14 13.38
CA VAL A 93 3.21 0.41 13.91
C VAL A 93 3.46 1.86 14.33
N PHE A 94 2.62 2.77 13.87
CA PHE A 94 2.59 4.15 14.32
C PHE A 94 1.19 4.52 14.80
N ASP A 95 1.14 5.47 15.73
CA ASP A 95 -0.11 6.01 16.24
C ASP A 95 -0.58 7.15 15.33
N VAL A 96 -1.86 7.12 14.93
CA VAL A 96 -2.49 8.17 14.12
C VAL A 96 -2.47 9.50 14.87
N ALA A 97 -2.66 9.48 16.20
CA ALA A 97 -2.60 10.70 16.99
C ALA A 97 -1.20 11.34 16.98
N GLU A 98 -0.15 10.52 16.90
CA GLU A 98 1.23 10.99 16.77
C GLU A 98 1.47 11.67 15.42
N VAL A 99 1.03 11.05 14.33
CA VAL A 99 1.12 11.59 12.96
C VAL A 99 0.39 12.93 12.87
N THR A 100 -0.87 12.97 13.31
CA THR A 100 -1.71 14.17 13.30
C THR A 100 -1.09 15.31 14.11
N GLY A 101 -0.57 15.01 15.31
CA GLY A 101 0.11 16.00 16.16
C GLY A 101 1.40 16.54 15.53
N TYR A 102 2.18 15.67 14.89
CA TYR A 102 3.37 16.08 14.15
C TYR A 102 3.00 17.01 12.99
N ILE A 103 2.03 16.61 12.15
CA ILE A 103 1.62 17.41 10.98
C ILE A 103 1.10 18.77 11.40
N GLY A 104 0.23 18.84 12.40
CA GLY A 104 -0.31 20.11 12.90
C GLY A 104 0.78 21.06 13.39
N THR A 105 1.74 20.53 14.17
CA THR A 105 2.89 21.31 14.64
C THR A 105 3.75 21.77 13.46
N ARG A 106 4.05 20.87 12.52
CA ARG A 106 4.94 21.17 11.40
C ARG A 106 4.36 22.20 10.43
N CYS A 107 3.07 22.10 10.13
CA CYS A 107 2.40 23.07 9.26
C CYS A 107 2.38 24.45 9.91
N ALA A 108 2.09 24.52 11.21
CA ALA A 108 2.05 25.78 11.96
C ALA A 108 3.41 26.49 11.95
N GLU A 109 4.51 25.73 12.06
CA GLU A 109 5.88 26.27 11.92
C GLU A 109 6.16 26.86 10.53
N THR A 110 5.52 26.34 9.49
CA THR A 110 5.65 26.80 8.10
C THR A 110 4.66 27.90 7.71
N GLY A 111 3.80 28.32 8.63
CA GLY A 111 2.90 29.47 8.49
C GLY A 111 1.43 29.13 8.28
N GLU A 112 1.04 27.86 8.29
CA GLU A 112 -0.36 27.43 8.10
C GLU A 112 -0.81 26.51 9.22
N ALA A 113 -1.90 26.87 9.90
CA ALA A 113 -2.44 26.10 11.01
C ALA A 113 -3.76 25.45 10.61
N TYR A 114 -3.83 24.13 10.75
CA TYR A 114 -5.04 23.35 10.49
C TYR A 114 -5.68 22.89 11.78
N LEU A 115 -6.99 22.67 11.73
CA LEU A 115 -7.71 22.00 12.80
C LEU A 115 -7.30 20.53 12.88
N PRO A 116 -7.22 19.93 14.09
CA PRO A 116 -6.91 18.51 14.25
C PRO A 116 -7.80 17.61 13.40
N GLU A 117 -9.10 17.92 13.31
CA GLU A 117 -10.09 17.15 12.58
C GLU A 117 -9.85 17.20 11.06
N GLN A 118 -9.29 18.31 10.54
CA GLN A 118 -8.94 18.43 9.12
C GLN A 118 -7.74 17.54 8.78
N VAL A 119 -6.73 17.55 9.65
CA VAL A 119 -5.53 16.73 9.48
C VAL A 119 -5.87 15.25 9.60
N GLU A 120 -6.63 14.87 10.63
CA GLU A 120 -7.06 13.50 10.87
C GLU A 120 -7.85 12.95 9.69
N ALA A 121 -8.80 13.71 9.14
CA ALA A 121 -9.58 13.28 7.98
C ALA A 121 -8.73 13.06 6.72
N VAL A 122 -7.72 13.90 6.47
CA VAL A 122 -6.79 13.72 5.34
C VAL A 122 -5.90 12.50 5.56
N VAL A 123 -5.34 12.33 6.77
CA VAL A 123 -4.51 11.19 7.13
C VAL A 123 -5.31 9.89 7.01
N ASP A 124 -6.51 9.81 7.59
CA ASP A 124 -7.36 8.61 7.50
C ASP A 124 -7.71 8.25 6.06
N CYS A 125 -7.99 9.27 5.23
CA CYS A 125 -8.24 9.08 3.81
C CYS A 125 -6.99 8.54 3.09
N GLN A 126 -5.81 9.06 3.41
CA GLN A 126 -4.55 8.58 2.87
C GLN A 126 -4.21 7.15 3.33
N LEU A 127 -4.44 6.81 4.61
CA LEU A 127 -4.29 5.45 5.10
C LEU A 127 -5.26 4.50 4.38
N SER A 128 -6.42 4.98 3.93
CA SER A 128 -7.33 4.18 3.10
C SER A 128 -6.75 3.89 1.71
N TYR A 129 -6.05 4.85 1.10
CA TYR A 129 -5.32 4.64 -0.15
C TYR A 129 -4.21 3.61 0.03
N LEU A 130 -3.41 3.74 1.09
CA LEU A 130 -2.34 2.80 1.38
C LEU A 130 -2.87 1.38 1.62
N ARG A 131 -4.03 1.23 2.30
CA ARG A 131 -4.72 -0.07 2.39
C ARG A 131 -5.21 -0.57 1.03
N PHE A 132 -5.74 0.31 0.19
CA PHE A 132 -6.23 -0.04 -1.15
C PHE A 132 -5.12 -0.60 -2.05
N ILE A 133 -3.92 -0.01 -2.01
CA ILE A 133 -2.77 -0.49 -2.78
C ILE A 133 -2.02 -1.66 -2.11
N GLY A 134 -2.45 -2.09 -0.91
CA GLY A 134 -1.81 -3.17 -0.16
C GLY A 134 -0.53 -2.75 0.59
N ALA A 135 -0.25 -1.46 0.74
CA ALA A 135 0.89 -0.93 1.48
C ALA A 135 0.65 -0.92 3.02
N LEU A 136 -0.59 -1.09 3.47
CA LEU A 136 -0.94 -1.24 4.88
C LEU A 136 -1.74 -2.52 5.12
N GLY A 137 -1.31 -3.33 6.09
CA GLY A 137 -2.07 -4.48 6.60
C GLY A 137 -3.37 -4.06 7.29
N ARG A 138 -4.30 -5.01 7.51
CA ARG A 138 -5.53 -4.72 8.25
C ARG A 138 -5.21 -4.55 9.73
N PRO A 139 -5.94 -3.66 10.43
CA PRO A 139 -5.83 -3.56 11.88
C PRO A 139 -6.08 -4.93 12.54
N GLY A 140 -5.07 -5.48 13.21
CA GLY A 140 -5.14 -6.79 13.88
C GLY A 140 -4.57 -7.97 13.09
N ASP A 141 -4.04 -7.75 11.88
CA ASP A 141 -3.18 -8.75 11.23
C ASP A 141 -1.91 -8.89 12.09
N ASP A 142 -1.67 -10.08 12.65
CA ASP A 142 -0.48 -10.36 13.45
C ASP A 142 0.75 -10.37 12.51
N PRO A 143 1.82 -9.62 12.81
CA PRO A 143 3.09 -9.65 12.09
C PRO A 143 3.63 -11.02 11.66
N GLY A 144 3.22 -12.09 12.35
CA GLY A 144 3.74 -13.43 12.20
C GLY A 144 2.87 -14.43 11.43
N GLU A 145 1.65 -14.09 11.01
CA GLU A 145 0.76 -15.06 10.38
C GLU A 145 0.87 -15.01 8.85
N SER A 146 1.99 -15.54 8.34
CA SER A 146 2.09 -15.93 6.94
C SER A 146 1.14 -17.12 6.72
N PRO A 147 0.17 -17.05 5.79
CA PRO A 147 -0.72 -18.17 5.55
C PRO A 147 0.09 -19.34 4.97
N ALA A 148 0.09 -20.45 5.70
CA ALA A 148 0.71 -21.72 5.30
C ALA A 148 -0.02 -22.38 4.12
#